data_AF-A0A0V0HFR8-F1
#
_entry.id   AF-A0A0V0HFR8-F1
#
_cell.length_a   1.000
_cell.length_b   1.000
_cell.length_c   1.000
_cell.angle_alpha   90.00
_cell.angle_beta   90.00
_cell.angle_gamma   90.00
#
_symmetry.space_group_name_H-M   'P 1'
#
loop_
_entity.id
_entity.type
_entity.pdbx_description
1 polymer ?
#
loop_
_entity_poly.entity_id
_entity_poly.type
_entity_poly.pdbx_seq_one_letter_code
_entity_poly.pdbx_strand_id
1 'polypeptide(L)'
;ANKVLQDTGAVLIHPYNDGRIISGQGTVSLELLEQASEIDTLIVPISGGGLISGVALAAKSINPAIRIFAAEPMGADDAFQSKINGRITKLSEVNTIADGLRAFLGDLTW
;
A
#
# COMPACT_ATOMS: atom_id res chain seq x y z
N ALA A 1 -1.63 -9.72 -18.77
CA ALA A 1 -0.19 -9.95 -18.54
C ALA A 1 0.27 -11.33 -19.03
N ASN A 2 -0.38 -12.44 -18.64
CA ASN A 2 0.09 -13.82 -18.86
C ASN A 2 0.56 -14.14 -20.28
N LYS A 3 -0.21 -13.75 -21.31
CA LYS A 3 0.17 -13.99 -22.71
C LYS A 3 1.51 -13.34 -23.08
N VAL A 4 1.71 -12.07 -22.70
CA VAL A 4 2.96 -11.35 -22.99
C VAL A 4 4.15 -12.01 -22.28
N LEU A 5 3.97 -12.44 -21.03
CA LEU A 5 5.02 -13.16 -20.28
C LEU A 5 5.42 -14.45 -20.99
N GLN A 6 4.44 -15.23 -21.44
CA GLN A 6 4.66 -16.49 -22.15
C GLN A 6 5.33 -16.29 -23.51
N ASP A 7 4.86 -15.30 -24.29
CA ASP A 7 5.31 -15.08 -25.67
C ASP A 7 6.71 -14.44 -25.74
N THR A 8 7.12 -13.68 -24.71
CA THR A 8 8.33 -12.83 -24.77
C THR A 8 9.39 -13.15 -23.72
N GLY A 9 9.05 -13.86 -22.65
CA GLY A 9 9.93 -14.00 -21.48
C GLY A 9 10.11 -12.72 -20.67
N ALA A 10 9.25 -11.71 -20.86
CA ALA A 10 9.26 -10.49 -20.06
C ALA A 10 9.05 -10.76 -18.56
N VAL A 11 9.52 -9.85 -17.72
CA VAL A 11 9.32 -9.90 -16.27
C VAL A 11 8.11 -9.04 -15.91
N LEU A 12 7.17 -9.60 -15.16
CA LEU A 12 6.06 -8.82 -14.60
C LEU A 12 6.58 -7.95 -13.45
N ILE A 13 6.44 -6.64 -13.59
CA ILE A 13 6.64 -5.70 -12.48
C ILE A 13 5.27 -5.46 -11.83
N HIS A 14 5.07 -6.00 -10.63
CA HIS A 14 3.81 -5.82 -9.92
C HIS A 14 3.65 -4.35 -9.50
N PRO A 15 2.46 -3.74 -9.60
CA PRO A 15 2.26 -2.36 -9.17
C PRO A 15 2.43 -2.10 -7.66
N TYR A 16 2.55 -3.14 -6.81
CA TYR A 16 2.61 -2.97 -5.35
C TYR A 16 3.12 -4.22 -4.59
N ASN A 17 2.71 -5.43 -4.99
CA ASN A 17 2.98 -6.67 -4.26
C ASN A 17 4.36 -7.28 -4.60
N ASP A 18 5.41 -6.48 -4.46
CA ASP A 18 6.81 -6.87 -4.66
C ASP A 18 7.66 -6.13 -3.62
N GLY A 19 8.55 -6.83 -2.91
CA GLY A 19 9.35 -6.25 -1.83
C GLY A 19 10.21 -5.05 -2.25
N ARG A 20 10.67 -5.00 -3.51
CA ARG A 20 11.44 -3.86 -4.04
C ARG A 20 10.52 -2.66 -4.29
N ILE A 21 9.31 -2.91 -4.79
CA ILE A 21 8.30 -1.87 -4.98
C ILE A 21 7.89 -1.29 -3.63
N ILE A 22 7.59 -2.13 -2.65
CA ILE A 22 7.26 -1.74 -1.27
C ILE A 22 8.38 -0.89 -0.66
N SER A 23 9.62 -1.37 -0.73
CA SER A 23 10.79 -0.65 -0.19
C SER A 23 10.99 0.70 -0.89
N GLY A 24 10.81 0.74 -2.22
CA GLY A 24 10.88 1.98 -3.00
C GLY A 24 9.79 2.98 -2.61
N GLN A 25 8.57 2.53 -2.30
CA GLN A 25 7.52 3.45 -1.84
C GLN A 25 7.83 4.06 -0.48
N GLY A 26 8.59 3.37 0.37
CA GLY A 26 8.94 3.85 1.71
C GLY A 26 9.80 5.11 1.71
N THR A 27 10.49 5.43 0.60
CA THR A 27 11.36 6.61 0.53
C THR A 27 10.60 7.92 0.75
N VAL A 28 9.32 7.99 0.37
CA VAL A 28 8.50 9.19 0.64
C VAL A 28 8.43 9.51 2.13
N SER A 29 8.42 8.50 3.01
CA SER A 29 8.42 8.74 4.45
C SER A 29 9.78 9.16 4.99
N LEU A 30 10.87 8.74 4.33
CA LEU A 30 12.21 9.25 4.64
C LEU A 30 12.30 10.74 4.30
N GLU A 31 11.83 11.10 3.11
CA GLU A 31 11.78 12.50 2.65
C GLU A 31 10.92 13.36 3.58
N LEU A 32 9.71 12.91 3.92
CA LEU A 32 8.81 13.63 4.84
C LEU A 32 9.44 13.85 6.22
N LEU A 33 10.09 12.84 6.79
CA LEU A 33 10.71 12.93 8.12
C LEU A 33 12.02 13.73 8.12
N GLU A 34 12.72 13.78 6.98
CA GLU A 34 13.87 14.68 6.79
C GLU A 34 13.39 16.15 6.71
N GLN A 35 12.29 16.40 6.01
CA GLN A 35 11.73 17.74 5.83
C GLN A 35 10.98 18.27 7.06
N ALA A 36 10.37 17.39 7.85
CA ALA A 36 9.59 17.73 9.05
C ALA A 36 9.74 16.63 10.11
N SER A 37 10.80 16.75 10.92
CA SER A 37 11.15 15.76 11.95
C SER A 37 10.14 15.64 13.10
N GLU A 38 9.25 16.62 13.25
CA GLU A 38 8.22 16.70 14.29
C GLU A 38 6.93 15.93 13.95
N ILE A 39 6.84 15.33 12.76
CA ILE A 39 5.68 14.53 12.36
C ILE A 39 5.48 13.37 13.36
N ASP A 40 4.34 13.38 14.05
CA ASP A 40 3.92 12.29 14.94
C ASP A 40 2.89 11.35 14.30
N THR A 41 2.32 11.72 13.16
CA THR A 41 1.22 11.01 12.51
C THR A 41 1.28 11.10 11.00
N LEU A 42 1.13 9.96 10.32
CA LEU A 42 1.03 9.84 8.87
C LEU A 42 -0.33 9.26 8.49
N ILE A 43 -1.02 9.88 7.53
CA ILE A 43 -2.22 9.33 6.89
C ILE A 43 -1.84 8.94 5.48
N VAL A 44 -2.01 7.66 5.15
CA VAL A 44 -1.53 7.08 3.89
C VAL A 44 -2.71 6.45 3.15
N PRO A 45 -2.94 6.79 1.87
CA PRO A 45 -3.95 6.11 1.09
C PRO A 45 -3.58 4.64 0.92
N ILE A 46 -4.59 3.76 1.00
CA ILE A 46 -4.42 2.31 0.82
C ILE A 46 -5.35 1.81 -0.29
N SER A 47 -4.85 0.79 -0.98
CA SER A 47 -5.37 0.15 -2.19
C SER A 47 -4.76 -1.24 -2.15
N GLY A 48 -3.95 -1.61 -3.14
CA GLY A 48 -3.07 -2.79 -3.04
C GLY A 48 -2.02 -2.78 -1.92
N GLY A 49 -1.94 -1.75 -1.08
CA GLY A 49 -1.13 -1.76 0.15
C GLY A 49 0.36 -1.40 -0.01
N GLY A 50 0.90 -1.32 -1.23
CA GLY A 50 2.34 -1.11 -1.45
C GLY A 50 2.92 0.15 -0.80
N LEU A 51 2.21 1.29 -0.92
CA LEU A 51 2.65 2.58 -0.36
C LEU A 51 2.69 2.55 1.17
N ILE A 52 1.57 2.19 1.81
CA ILE A 52 1.48 2.16 3.27
C ILE A 52 2.43 1.12 3.88
N SER A 53 2.67 0.00 3.20
CA SER A 53 3.67 -0.99 3.61
C SER A 53 5.06 -0.37 3.69
N GLY A 54 5.46 0.35 2.63
CA GLY A 54 6.74 1.02 2.58
C GLY A 54 6.87 2.13 3.63
N VAL A 55 5.84 2.97 3.73
CA VAL A 55 5.78 4.05 4.74
C VAL A 55 5.84 3.48 6.16
N ALA A 56 5.10 2.41 6.45
CA ALA A 56 5.11 1.77 7.75
C ALA A 56 6.48 1.20 8.09
N LEU A 57 7.12 0.50 7.14
CA LEU A 57 8.46 -0.04 7.32
C LEU A 57 9.48 1.06 7.64
N ALA A 58 9.53 2.12 6.83
CA ALA A 58 10.53 3.17 6.96
C ALA A 58 10.27 4.09 8.18
N ALA A 59 9.05 4.63 8.31
CA ALA A 59 8.73 5.55 9.41
C ALA A 59 8.84 4.89 10.79
N LYS A 60 8.37 3.64 10.95
CA LYS A 60 8.46 2.93 12.23
C LYS A 60 9.89 2.53 12.59
N SER A 61 10.75 2.31 11.58
CA SER A 61 12.18 2.04 11.80
C SER A 61 12.93 3.28 12.33
N ILE A 62 12.48 4.49 11.96
CA ILE A 62 13.06 5.74 12.44
C ILE A 62 12.49 6.11 13.81
N ASN A 63 11.16 6.15 13.92
CA ASN A 63 10.47 6.47 15.15
C ASN A 63 9.22 5.59 15.32
N PRO A 64 9.29 4.55 16.17
CA PRO A 64 8.17 3.62 16.35
C PRO A 64 6.92 4.27 16.98
N ALA A 65 7.04 5.46 17.57
CA ALA A 65 5.91 6.20 18.14
C ALA A 65 5.02 6.87 17.07
N ILE A 66 5.52 7.07 15.84
CA ILE A 66 4.75 7.69 14.75
C ILE A 66 3.48 6.87 14.49
N ARG A 67 2.31 7.49 14.57
CA ARG A 67 1.04 6.83 14.25
C ARG A 67 0.83 6.78 12.74
N ILE A 68 0.31 5.66 12.24
CA ILE A 68 0.05 5.50 10.80
C ILE A 68 -1.39 5.06 10.63
N PHE A 69 -2.15 5.86 9.88
CA PHE A 69 -3.55 5.60 9.57
C PHE A 69 -3.68 5.35 8.07
N ALA A 70 -4.36 4.25 7.73
CA ALA A 70 -4.76 3.97 6.36
C ALA A 70 -6.02 4.75 6.01
N ALA A 71 -6.12 5.25 4.78
CA ALA A 71 -7.30 5.93 4.27
C ALA A 71 -7.82 5.24 3.00
N GLU A 72 -9.08 4.80 3.04
CA GLU A 72 -9.78 4.15 1.92
C GLU A 72 -11.07 4.92 1.57
N PRO A 73 -11.47 4.94 0.29
CA PRO A 73 -12.83 5.30 -0.08
C PRO A 73 -13.83 4.30 0.49
N MET A 74 -15.00 4.78 0.94
CA MET A 74 -16.07 3.92 1.47
C MET A 74 -16.53 2.83 0.50
N GLY A 75 -16.45 3.06 -0.82
CA GLY A 75 -16.79 2.06 -1.85
C GLY A 75 -15.61 1.20 -2.31
N ALA A 76 -14.48 1.24 -1.60
CA ALA A 76 -13.25 0.49 -1.87
C ALA A 76 -12.54 0.16 -0.54
N ASP A 77 -13.28 -0.23 0.49
CA ASP A 77 -12.80 -0.41 1.87
C ASP A 77 -12.24 -1.82 2.14
N ASP A 78 -11.60 -2.45 1.14
CA ASP A 78 -11.21 -3.85 1.23
C ASP A 78 -10.12 -4.11 2.28
N ALA A 79 -9.22 -3.16 2.52
CA ALA A 79 -8.23 -3.31 3.58
C ALA A 79 -8.85 -3.20 4.97
N PHE A 80 -9.82 -2.29 5.18
CA PHE A 80 -10.61 -2.23 6.40
C PHE A 80 -11.33 -3.55 6.66
N GLN A 81 -12.04 -4.07 5.65
CA GLN A 81 -12.71 -5.38 5.76
C GLN A 81 -11.70 -6.51 6.02
N SER A 82 -10.53 -6.48 5.38
CA SER A 82 -9.48 -7.47 5.57
C SER A 82 -8.94 -7.47 7.00
N LYS A 83 -8.75 -6.28 7.58
CA LYS A 83 -8.30 -6.09 8.96
C LYS A 83 -9.32 -6.63 9.96
N ILE A 84 -10.62 -6.37 9.77
CA ILE A 84 -11.68 -6.89 10.63
C ILE A 84 -11.78 -8.41 10.53
N ASN A 85 -11.62 -8.98 9.33
CA ASN A 85 -11.75 -10.41 9.09
C ASN A 85 -10.47 -11.22 9.39
N GLY A 86 -9.33 -10.55 9.61
CA GLY A 86 -8.04 -11.21 9.83
C GLY A 86 -7.49 -11.95 8.59
N ARG A 87 -8.00 -11.65 7.40
CA ARG A 87 -7.59 -12.26 6.12
C ARG A 87 -7.89 -11.30 4.97
N ILE A 88 -7.17 -11.42 3.86
CA ILE A 88 -7.45 -10.63 2.66
C ILE A 88 -8.88 -10.92 2.18
N THR A 89 -9.69 -9.86 2.14
CA THR A 89 -11.06 -9.85 1.68
C THR A 89 -11.12 -9.04 0.39
N LYS A 90 -11.80 -9.58 -0.62
CA LYS A 90 -12.06 -8.86 -1.87
C LYS A 90 -13.52 -8.44 -1.90
N LEU A 91 -13.76 -7.21 -2.35
CA LEU A 91 -15.11 -6.72 -2.59
C LEU A 91 -15.63 -7.29 -3.91
N SER A 92 -16.94 -7.53 -3.98
CA SER A 92 -17.62 -7.94 -5.22
C SER A 92 -17.69 -6.81 -6.25
N GLU A 93 -17.68 -5.56 -5.79
CA GLU A 93 -17.70 -4.36 -6.60
C GLU A 93 -16.89 -3.26 -5.92
N VAL A 94 -16.28 -2.39 -6.72
CA VAL A 94 -15.55 -1.20 -6.25
C VAL A 94 -16.18 0.04 -6.89
N ASN A 95 -16.69 0.96 -6.07
CA ASN A 95 -17.36 2.17 -6.52
C ASN A 95 -16.76 3.43 -5.87
N THR A 96 -15.84 4.08 -6.57
CA THR A 96 -15.17 5.29 -6.12
C THR A 96 -14.62 6.08 -7.31
N ILE A 97 -14.53 7.40 -7.16
CA ILE A 97 -13.82 8.30 -8.08
C ILE A 97 -12.30 8.21 -7.92
N ALA A 98 -11.81 7.65 -6.81
CA ALA A 98 -10.38 7.45 -6.56
C ALA A 98 -9.89 6.23 -7.36
N ASP A 99 -9.61 6.44 -8.64
CA ASP A 99 -9.21 5.43 -9.62
C ASP A 99 -7.96 4.63 -9.20
N GLY A 100 -6.97 5.29 -8.59
CA GLY A 100 -5.77 4.64 -8.05
C GLY A 100 -6.03 3.73 -6.83
N LEU A 101 -7.20 3.81 -6.20
CA LEU A 101 -7.54 3.07 -4.98
C LEU A 101 -8.55 1.94 -5.23
N ARG A 102 -8.50 1.34 -6.44
CA ARG A 102 -9.45 0.29 -6.86
C ARG A 102 -8.85 -1.12 -6.84
N ALA A 103 -7.64 -1.30 -6.33
CA ALA A 103 -6.96 -2.60 -6.24
C ALA A 103 -7.07 -3.17 -4.82
N PHE A 104 -7.03 -4.50 -4.73
CA PHE A 104 -7.10 -5.22 -3.45
C PHE A 104 -5.71 -5.49 -2.87
N LEU A 105 -5.62 -5.62 -1.54
CA LEU A 105 -4.38 -6.00 -0.86
C LEU A 105 -3.67 -7.23 -1.46
N GLY A 106 -2.34 -7.20 -1.43
CA GLY A 106 -1.45 -8.33 -1.68
C GLY A 106 -1.03 -9.04 -0.40
N ASP A 107 -0.43 -10.22 -0.55
CA ASP A 107 0.07 -11.05 0.56
C ASP A 107 1.41 -10.57 1.16
N LEU A 108 2.16 -9.75 0.42
CA LEU A 108 3.37 -9.08 0.93
C LEU A 108 3.07 -7.69 1.50
N THR A 109 1.86 -7.20 1.33
CA THR A 109 1.48 -5.85 1.73
C THR A 109 0.75 -5.81 3.07
N TRP A 110 0.79 -4.63 3.66
CA TRP A 110 0.35 -4.24 5.00
C TRP A 110 -1.13 -4.46 5.28
#